data_AF-A0A951H183-F1
#
_entry.id   AF-A0A951H183-F1
#
_cell.length_a   1.000
_cell.length_b   1.000
_cell.length_c   1.000
_cell.angle_alpha   90.00
_cell.angle_beta   90.00
_cell.angle_gamma   90.00
#
_symmetry.space_group_name_H-M   'P 1'
#
loop_
_entity.id
_entity.type
_entity.pdbx_description
1 polymer ?
#
loop_
_entity_poly.entity_id
_entity_poly.type
_entity_poly.pdbx_seq_one_letter_code
_entity_poly.pdbx_strand_id
1 'polypeptide(L)'
;MQPHHRRRRAGALAALAGVALIVGAAVGAGGGGPAPGLPAGPAGYFGRLQTLAGSGAGSFAATQRSAENAAIDRTLTYTPYVRVAGSQHREIALTFDDGPGPYTPQILSILQRANVPATFFEVGVLEKYFHDSTAEIVARGYPVGDHTESHAPMSKLSPADQQAQILTQTSLIGDYGAPFPRLFRPPYGLWNTATLALLRKYRMLMVLWTVDTSDYRRPGVQAIVSSAVSGARPGAIILMHDAGGNRTETVEALPRIIAVLQARGYRLVTVPRLLLDNPAPVSQPVVALSGSGG
;
A
#
# COMPACT_ATOMS: atom_id res chain seq x y z
N MET A 1 -50.08 15.49 -40.63
CA MET A 1 -51.19 16.26 -40.03
C MET A 1 -51.96 15.31 -39.11
N GLN A 2 -51.95 15.58 -37.79
CA GLN A 2 -52.79 14.98 -36.71
C GLN A 2 -52.60 13.48 -36.32
N PRO A 3 -52.88 13.06 -35.05
CA PRO A 3 -51.90 13.14 -33.96
C PRO A 3 -51.91 11.96 -32.92
N HIS A 4 -51.06 12.12 -31.89
CA HIS A 4 -51.17 11.59 -30.50
C HIS A 4 -50.95 10.09 -30.21
N HIS A 5 -49.90 9.80 -29.44
CA HIS A 5 -50.07 9.11 -28.15
C HIS A 5 -49.11 9.68 -27.08
N ARG A 6 -49.67 9.84 -25.88
CA ARG A 6 -49.15 10.53 -24.69
C ARG A 6 -48.19 9.66 -23.86
N ARG A 7 -47.12 10.29 -23.39
CA ARG A 7 -46.53 10.34 -22.03
C ARG A 7 -46.63 9.12 -21.09
N ARG A 8 -45.50 8.77 -20.46
CA ARG A 8 -45.15 8.89 -19.01
C ARG A 8 -43.87 8.07 -18.74
N ARG A 9 -42.73 8.70 -18.42
CA ARG A 9 -42.16 9.06 -17.10
C ARG A 9 -41.69 7.89 -16.21
N ALA A 10 -40.40 8.01 -15.85
CA ALA A 10 -39.78 7.73 -14.55
C ALA A 10 -39.30 6.31 -14.21
N GLY A 11 -37.97 6.20 -14.10
CA GLY A 11 -37.27 5.83 -12.86
C GLY A 11 -37.45 4.41 -12.33
N ALA A 12 -36.45 3.55 -12.55
CA ALA A 12 -36.25 2.35 -11.73
C ALA A 12 -35.10 2.62 -10.75
N LEU A 13 -35.47 2.98 -9.52
CA LEU A 13 -34.61 2.94 -8.35
C LEU A 13 -34.49 1.50 -7.85
N ALA A 14 -33.26 1.07 -7.57
CA ALA A 14 -32.94 -0.19 -6.93
C ALA A 14 -33.50 -0.21 -5.49
N ALA A 15 -34.14 -1.32 -5.12
CA ALA A 15 -34.48 -1.65 -3.75
C ALA A 15 -33.92 -3.03 -3.43
N LEU A 16 -32.77 -3.07 -2.76
CA LEU A 16 -32.28 -4.28 -2.07
C LEU A 16 -33.01 -4.33 -0.73
N ALA A 17 -33.93 -5.29 -0.60
CA ALA A 17 -34.68 -5.57 0.61
C ALA A 17 -33.73 -6.09 1.70
N GLY A 18 -33.74 -5.42 2.86
CA GLY A 18 -33.12 -5.91 4.08
C GLY A 18 -33.90 -7.09 4.65
N VAL A 19 -33.22 -8.20 4.92
CA VAL A 19 -33.78 -9.34 5.63
C VAL A 19 -33.68 -9.06 7.13
N ALA A 20 -34.82 -8.76 7.76
CA ALA A 20 -34.97 -8.83 9.21
C ALA A 20 -35.47 -10.24 9.58
N LEU A 21 -34.68 -10.99 10.34
CA LEU A 21 -35.08 -12.30 10.86
C LEU A 21 -35.56 -12.17 12.31
N ILE A 22 -36.84 -12.49 12.51
CA ILE A 22 -37.47 -12.65 13.82
C ILE A 22 -37.09 -14.05 14.34
N VAL A 23 -36.47 -14.12 15.52
CA VAL A 23 -36.17 -15.39 16.20
C VAL A 23 -37.34 -15.76 17.11
N GLY A 24 -38.07 -16.81 16.75
CA GLY A 24 -39.01 -17.49 17.64
C GLY A 24 -38.28 -18.51 18.50
N ALA A 25 -38.35 -18.36 19.82
CA ALA A 25 -37.86 -19.37 20.76
C ALA A 25 -38.88 -20.51 20.86
N ALA A 26 -38.46 -21.73 20.53
CA ALA A 26 -39.22 -22.94 20.83
C ALA A 26 -38.42 -23.80 21.81
N VAL A 27 -38.99 -23.99 23.00
CA VAL A 27 -38.52 -24.90 24.04
C VAL A 27 -38.99 -26.32 23.68
N GLY A 28 -38.10 -27.30 23.76
CA GLY A 28 -38.43 -28.72 23.62
C GLY A 28 -37.36 -29.60 24.26
N ALA A 29 -37.74 -30.33 25.30
CA ALA A 29 -36.93 -31.30 26.03
C ALA A 29 -36.96 -32.68 25.34
N GLY A 30 -35.87 -33.45 25.43
CA GLY A 30 -35.85 -34.88 25.08
C GLY A 30 -34.44 -35.40 24.74
N GLY A 31 -33.95 -36.39 25.50
CA GLY A 31 -32.57 -36.90 25.42
C GLY A 31 -32.28 -38.00 24.39
N GLY A 32 -30.99 -38.32 24.23
CA GLY A 32 -30.48 -39.54 23.57
C GLY A 32 -29.11 -39.41 22.89
N GLY A 33 -28.06 -39.99 23.51
CA GLY A 33 -26.78 -40.44 22.91
C GLY A 33 -25.81 -39.41 22.28
N PRO A 34 -24.47 -39.59 22.36
CA PRO A 34 -23.53 -38.68 21.71
C PRO A 34 -23.51 -38.95 20.20
N ALA A 35 -24.12 -38.05 19.43
CA ALA A 35 -24.00 -38.00 17.98
C ALA A 35 -22.60 -37.46 17.58
N PRO A 36 -22.06 -37.85 16.41
CA PRO A 36 -20.81 -37.29 15.91
C PRO A 36 -20.98 -35.79 15.69
N GLY A 37 -19.96 -35.01 16.08
CA GLY A 37 -19.98 -33.55 16.23
C GLY A 37 -20.88 -32.81 15.24
N LEU A 38 -22.01 -32.31 15.76
CA LEU A 38 -22.93 -31.44 15.04
C LEU A 38 -22.23 -30.13 14.63
N PRO A 39 -22.62 -29.53 13.48
CA PRO A 39 -22.00 -28.32 12.97
C PRO A 39 -22.17 -27.18 13.97
N ALA A 40 -21.11 -26.38 14.13
CA ALA A 40 -21.08 -25.25 15.04
C ALA A 40 -22.39 -24.44 14.96
N GLY A 41 -23.12 -24.37 16.09
CA GLY A 41 -24.36 -23.60 16.17
C GLY A 41 -24.15 -22.12 15.82
N PRO A 42 -25.23 -21.31 15.75
CA PRO A 42 -25.16 -19.91 15.32
C PRO A 42 -24.07 -19.09 16.05
N ALA A 43 -23.82 -19.34 17.34
CA ALA A 43 -22.74 -18.71 18.09
C ALA A 43 -21.33 -19.03 17.55
N GLY A 44 -21.08 -20.26 17.10
CA GLY A 44 -19.81 -20.66 16.48
C GLY A 44 -19.68 -20.16 15.04
N TYR A 45 -20.79 -20.01 14.32
CA TYR A 45 -20.82 -19.38 12.99
C TYR A 45 -20.44 -17.89 13.05
N PHE A 46 -21.07 -17.11 13.93
CA PHE A 46 -20.74 -15.69 14.09
C PHE A 46 -19.33 -15.47 14.65
N GLY A 47 -18.87 -16.32 15.57
CA GLY A 47 -17.47 -16.30 16.03
C GLY A 47 -16.48 -16.52 14.89
N ARG A 48 -16.73 -17.48 13.99
CA ARG A 48 -15.89 -17.73 12.82
C ARG A 48 -15.89 -16.55 11.84
N LEU A 49 -17.05 -15.93 11.59
CA LEU A 49 -17.12 -14.74 10.75
C LEU A 49 -16.33 -13.57 11.36
N GLN A 50 -16.40 -13.38 12.67
CA GLN A 50 -15.64 -12.34 13.37
C GLN A 50 -14.13 -12.59 13.29
N THR A 51 -13.68 -13.83 13.41
CA THR A 51 -12.26 -14.19 13.20
C THR A 51 -11.82 -13.92 11.76
N LEU A 52 -12.61 -14.33 10.76
CA LEU A 52 -12.29 -14.14 9.35
C LEU A 52 -12.24 -12.66 8.95
N ALA A 53 -13.15 -11.84 9.47
CA ALA A 53 -13.26 -10.41 9.20
C ALA A 53 -12.28 -9.55 10.02
N GLY A 54 -11.69 -10.10 11.08
CA GLY A 54 -10.75 -9.38 11.94
C GLY A 54 -9.36 -9.15 11.30
N SER A 55 -8.43 -8.65 12.11
CA SER A 55 -7.02 -8.41 11.70
C SER A 55 -6.03 -9.43 12.26
N GLY A 56 -6.47 -10.30 13.18
CA GLY A 56 -5.66 -11.29 13.88
C GLY A 56 -5.34 -12.56 13.07
N ALA A 57 -4.65 -13.51 13.71
CA ALA A 57 -4.30 -14.78 13.08
C ALA A 57 -5.54 -15.53 12.55
N GLY A 58 -5.44 -16.08 11.34
CA GLY A 58 -6.55 -16.77 10.67
C GLY A 58 -7.54 -15.86 9.94
N SER A 59 -7.36 -14.54 9.99
CA SER A 59 -8.20 -13.61 9.22
C SER A 59 -7.80 -13.53 7.74
N PHE A 60 -8.71 -13.01 6.90
CA PHE A 60 -8.41 -12.76 5.48
C PHE A 60 -7.25 -11.77 5.31
N ALA A 61 -7.21 -10.71 6.13
CA ALA A 61 -6.14 -9.72 6.10
C ALA A 61 -4.79 -10.34 6.46
N ALA A 62 -4.74 -11.21 7.49
CA ALA A 62 -3.51 -11.92 7.86
C ALA A 62 -3.05 -12.88 6.76
N THR A 63 -3.98 -13.59 6.13
CA THR A 63 -3.70 -14.48 4.99
C THR A 63 -3.15 -13.71 3.80
N GLN A 64 -3.76 -12.57 3.46
CA GLN A 64 -3.28 -11.71 2.39
C GLN A 64 -1.87 -11.18 2.68
N ARG A 65 -1.62 -10.65 3.88
CA ARG A 65 -0.28 -10.19 4.29
C ARG A 65 0.75 -11.31 4.22
N SER A 66 0.39 -12.54 4.59
CA SER A 66 1.28 -13.70 4.47
C SER A 66 1.64 -14.01 3.00
N ALA A 67 0.66 -13.97 2.10
CA ALA A 67 0.88 -14.17 0.67
C ALA A 67 1.74 -13.07 0.03
N GLU A 68 1.50 -11.81 0.42
CA GLU A 68 2.29 -10.65 0.02
C GLU A 68 3.74 -10.73 0.52
N ASN A 69 3.95 -11.10 1.79
CA ASN A 69 5.29 -11.35 2.34
C ASN A 69 6.00 -12.50 1.62
N ALA A 70 5.28 -13.57 1.28
CA ALA A 70 5.84 -14.67 0.49
C ALA A 70 6.23 -14.21 -0.93
N ALA A 71 5.52 -13.25 -1.53
CA ALA A 71 5.91 -12.67 -2.81
C ALA A 71 7.20 -11.85 -2.72
N ILE A 72 7.36 -11.09 -1.64
CA ILE A 72 8.62 -10.39 -1.33
C ILE A 72 9.76 -11.39 -1.15
N ASP A 73 9.53 -12.46 -0.37
CA ASP A 73 10.53 -13.52 -0.15
C ASP A 73 10.94 -14.22 -1.45
N ARG A 74 9.97 -14.54 -2.33
CA ARG A 74 10.26 -15.07 -3.67
C ARG A 74 11.07 -14.09 -4.51
N THR A 75 10.76 -12.79 -4.44
CA THR A 75 11.50 -11.76 -5.19
C THR A 75 12.96 -11.68 -4.72
N LEU A 76 13.18 -11.71 -3.40
CA LEU A 76 14.51 -11.70 -2.78
C LEU A 76 15.39 -12.90 -3.14
N THR A 77 14.85 -13.99 -3.69
CA THR A 77 15.67 -15.14 -4.11
C THR A 77 16.45 -14.88 -5.39
N TYR A 78 16.02 -13.92 -6.22
CA TYR A 78 16.64 -13.66 -7.52
C TYR A 78 17.03 -12.19 -7.75
N THR A 79 16.50 -11.24 -6.97
CA THR A 79 16.93 -9.84 -7.04
C THR A 79 16.86 -9.17 -5.66
N PRO A 80 17.85 -8.32 -5.29
CA PRO A 80 17.79 -7.55 -4.06
C PRO A 80 16.94 -6.27 -4.19
N TYR A 81 16.48 -5.94 -5.41
CA TYR A 81 15.71 -4.72 -5.67
C TYR A 81 14.65 -4.88 -6.75
N VAL A 82 13.69 -3.95 -6.75
CA VAL A 82 12.70 -3.78 -7.82
C VAL A 82 12.55 -2.30 -8.16
N ARG A 83 12.49 -1.96 -9.47
CA ARG A 83 11.98 -0.68 -9.95
C ARG A 83 10.61 -0.81 -10.61
N VAL A 84 10.35 -2.01 -11.15
CA VAL A 84 9.17 -2.37 -11.92
C VAL A 84 8.80 -3.81 -11.60
N ALA A 85 7.50 -4.08 -11.61
CA ALA A 85 6.98 -5.43 -11.53
C ALA A 85 6.78 -6.03 -12.94
N GLY A 86 6.25 -7.26 -13.01
CA GLY A 86 5.87 -7.87 -14.29
C GLY A 86 4.69 -7.15 -14.98
N SER A 87 4.29 -7.66 -16.14
CA SER A 87 3.20 -7.11 -16.95
C SER A 87 2.04 -8.10 -17.19
N GLN A 88 1.85 -9.07 -16.28
CA GLN A 88 0.79 -10.08 -16.39
C GLN A 88 -0.60 -9.47 -16.20
N HIS A 89 -0.71 -8.46 -15.36
CA HIS A 89 -1.90 -7.67 -15.10
C HIS A 89 -1.60 -6.18 -15.28
N ARG A 90 -2.64 -5.42 -15.67
CA ARG A 90 -2.55 -3.95 -15.83
C ARG A 90 -2.60 -3.27 -14.48
N GLU A 91 -1.54 -3.40 -13.71
CA GLU A 91 -1.44 -2.86 -12.35
C GLU A 91 -0.31 -1.86 -12.19
N ILE A 92 -0.55 -0.89 -11.31
CA ILE A 92 0.39 0.19 -10.98
C ILE A 92 0.36 0.39 -9.47
N ALA A 93 1.52 0.60 -8.86
CA ALA A 93 1.63 0.99 -7.46
C ALA A 93 1.85 2.50 -7.32
N LEU A 94 1.04 3.15 -6.49
CA LEU A 94 1.29 4.50 -6.00
C LEU A 94 2.11 4.42 -4.71
N THR A 95 3.19 5.19 -4.65
CA THR A 95 4.07 5.23 -3.49
C THR A 95 4.33 6.65 -3.03
N PHE A 96 4.44 6.85 -1.72
CA PHE A 96 4.65 8.14 -1.08
C PHE A 96 5.88 8.07 -0.17
N ASP A 97 6.81 9.00 -0.39
CA ASP A 97 8.04 9.13 0.39
C ASP A 97 8.00 10.37 1.30
N ASP A 98 8.94 10.39 2.24
CA ASP A 98 9.23 11.44 3.21
C ASP A 98 8.24 11.58 4.35
N GLY A 99 7.09 10.92 4.31
CA GLY A 99 6.12 10.93 5.41
C GLY A 99 6.64 10.30 6.72
N PRO A 100 5.85 10.32 7.79
CA PRO A 100 4.59 11.04 7.91
C PRO A 100 4.82 12.56 7.99
N GLY A 101 3.81 13.35 7.61
CA GLY A 101 3.91 14.80 7.61
C GLY A 101 2.55 15.50 7.53
N PRO A 102 2.53 16.84 7.40
CA PRO A 102 1.29 17.62 7.47
C PRO A 102 0.32 17.34 6.30
N TYR A 103 0.80 16.76 5.19
CA TYR A 103 -0.02 16.43 4.03
C TYR A 103 -0.47 14.96 4.00
N THR A 104 0.13 14.09 4.83
CA THR A 104 -0.22 12.67 4.93
C THR A 104 -1.73 12.46 5.19
N PRO A 105 -2.39 13.17 6.13
CA PRO A 105 -3.83 12.99 6.35
C PRO A 105 -4.69 13.33 5.12
N GLN A 106 -4.30 14.35 4.34
CA GLN A 106 -5.03 14.74 3.13
C GLN A 106 -4.91 13.67 2.04
N ILE A 107 -3.71 13.09 1.88
CA ILE A 107 -3.45 11.99 0.95
C ILE A 107 -4.24 10.75 1.35
N LEU A 108 -4.23 10.36 2.63
CA LEU A 108 -5.04 9.25 3.14
C LEU A 108 -6.53 9.44 2.89
N SER A 109 -7.03 10.66 3.07
CA SER A 109 -8.42 11.02 2.80
C SER A 109 -8.77 10.86 1.31
N ILE A 110 -7.88 11.24 0.40
CA ILE A 110 -8.06 11.07 -1.04
C ILE A 110 -8.07 9.58 -1.42
N LEU A 111 -7.08 8.82 -0.95
CA LEU A 111 -6.95 7.40 -1.24
C LEU A 111 -8.17 6.61 -0.74
N GLN A 112 -8.65 6.92 0.46
CA GLN A 112 -9.86 6.31 1.02
C GLN A 112 -11.11 6.62 0.19
N ARG A 113 -11.34 7.89 -0.17
CA ARG A 113 -12.49 8.28 -1.01
C ARG A 113 -12.48 7.58 -2.36
N ALA A 114 -11.29 7.34 -2.92
CA ALA A 114 -11.14 6.64 -4.19
C ALA A 114 -11.09 5.11 -4.06
N ASN A 115 -11.10 4.58 -2.83
CA ASN A 115 -10.86 3.16 -2.54
C ASN A 115 -9.58 2.62 -3.20
N VAL A 116 -8.49 3.41 -3.10
CA VAL A 116 -7.21 3.12 -3.74
C VAL A 116 -6.17 2.73 -2.69
N PRO A 117 -5.52 1.56 -2.83
CA PRO A 117 -4.36 1.19 -2.03
C PRO A 117 -3.10 1.99 -2.45
N ALA A 118 -2.15 2.14 -1.53
CA ALA A 118 -0.84 2.76 -1.74
C ALA A 118 0.21 2.13 -0.82
N THR A 119 1.47 2.55 -0.94
CA THR A 119 2.57 2.15 -0.05
C THR A 119 3.33 3.40 0.38
N PHE A 120 3.61 3.52 1.68
CA PHE A 120 4.28 4.68 2.28
C PHE A 120 5.69 4.29 2.71
N PHE A 121 6.68 5.12 2.41
CA PHE A 121 8.06 4.95 2.87
C PHE A 121 8.36 6.11 3.83
N GLU A 122 8.41 5.79 5.12
CA GLU A 122 8.43 6.80 6.17
C GLU A 122 9.84 7.06 6.72
N VAL A 123 10.07 8.29 7.18
CA VAL A 123 11.31 8.79 7.80
C VAL A 123 11.11 8.93 9.31
N GLY A 124 11.98 8.29 10.10
CA GLY A 124 11.71 8.09 11.54
C GLY A 124 11.68 9.33 12.40
N VAL A 125 12.56 10.30 12.13
CA VAL A 125 12.56 11.56 12.89
C VAL A 125 11.24 12.34 12.77
N LEU A 126 10.42 12.05 11.75
CA LEU A 126 9.13 12.71 11.55
C LEU A 126 7.99 12.07 12.33
N GLU A 127 8.09 10.79 12.66
CA GLU A 127 7.07 10.09 13.42
C GLU A 127 6.89 10.68 14.82
N LYS A 128 7.96 11.21 15.42
CA LYS A 128 7.87 11.96 16.68
C LYS A 128 6.81 13.08 16.63
N TYR A 129 6.61 13.69 15.46
CA TYR A 129 5.69 14.81 15.27
C TYR A 129 4.35 14.39 14.65
N PHE A 130 4.33 13.31 13.87
CA PHE A 130 3.19 12.89 13.05
C PHE A 130 2.80 11.42 13.24
N HIS A 131 3.13 10.79 14.38
CA HIS A 131 2.85 9.39 14.69
C HIS A 131 1.38 8.98 14.51
N ASP A 132 0.44 9.88 14.76
CA ASP A 132 -0.98 9.61 14.52
C ASP A 132 -1.25 9.23 13.06
N SER A 133 -0.51 9.82 12.11
CA SER A 133 -0.61 9.47 10.69
C SER A 133 -0.05 8.08 10.40
N THR A 134 1.08 7.70 11.00
CA THR A 134 1.62 6.33 10.89
C THR A 134 0.64 5.30 11.44
N ALA A 135 0.10 5.54 12.64
CA ALA A 135 -0.89 4.66 13.25
C ALA A 135 -2.15 4.54 12.36
N GLU A 136 -2.57 5.64 11.73
CA GLU A 136 -3.68 5.65 10.79
C GLU A 136 -3.38 4.88 9.48
N ILE A 137 -2.17 5.04 8.91
CA ILE A 137 -1.69 4.29 7.75
C ILE A 137 -1.77 2.78 8.03
N VAL A 138 -1.24 2.35 9.18
CA VAL A 138 -1.26 0.96 9.63
C VAL A 138 -2.68 0.47 9.86
N ALA A 139 -3.52 1.23 10.57
CA ALA A 139 -4.90 0.85 10.87
C ALA A 139 -5.75 0.69 9.60
N ARG A 140 -5.47 1.48 8.56
CA ARG A 140 -6.10 1.38 7.24
C ARG A 140 -5.52 0.26 6.37
N GLY A 141 -4.47 -0.42 6.82
CA GLY A 141 -3.87 -1.57 6.15
C GLY A 141 -2.93 -1.22 4.99
N TYR A 142 -2.47 0.03 4.91
CA TYR A 142 -1.43 0.41 3.95
C TYR A 142 -0.07 -0.13 4.40
N PRO A 143 0.73 -0.74 3.51
CA PRO A 143 2.09 -1.15 3.85
C PRO A 143 2.99 0.07 4.12
N VAL A 144 3.72 0.01 5.24
CA VAL A 144 4.78 0.95 5.61
C VAL A 144 6.14 0.31 5.27
N GLY A 145 6.95 1.04 4.53
CA GLY A 145 8.34 0.75 4.23
C GLY A 145 9.27 1.68 5.00
N ASP A 146 10.51 1.24 5.19
CA ASP A 146 11.56 2.02 5.83
C ASP A 146 12.18 3.00 4.82
N HIS A 147 12.26 4.29 5.17
CA HIS A 147 12.93 5.35 4.41
C HIS A 147 14.08 6.00 5.17
N THR A 148 14.75 5.22 6.04
CA THR A 148 15.80 5.63 6.98
C THR A 148 15.31 6.53 8.12
N GLU A 149 16.10 6.60 9.19
CA GLU A 149 15.80 7.45 10.34
C GLU A 149 15.79 8.94 9.99
N SER A 150 16.85 9.42 9.35
CA SER A 150 17.09 10.86 9.18
C SER A 150 17.14 11.30 7.71
N HIS A 151 16.61 10.49 6.79
CA HIS A 151 16.65 10.72 5.35
C HIS A 151 18.09 10.89 4.80
N ALA A 152 19.05 10.17 5.38
CA ALA A 152 20.46 10.29 5.02
C ALA A 152 20.79 9.54 3.71
N PRO A 153 21.68 10.07 2.85
CA PRO A 153 22.10 9.37 1.63
C PRO A 153 22.96 8.15 1.99
N MET A 154 22.36 6.95 1.91
CA MET A 154 22.97 5.70 2.41
C MET A 154 24.34 5.41 1.79
N SER A 155 24.55 5.75 0.52
CA SER A 155 25.83 5.54 -0.15
C SER A 155 27.00 6.35 0.43
N LYS A 156 26.72 7.42 1.20
CA LYS A 156 27.72 8.30 1.84
C LYS A 156 28.00 7.92 3.30
N LEU A 157 27.32 6.91 3.84
CA LEU A 157 27.43 6.48 5.23
C LEU A 157 28.31 5.24 5.39
N SER A 158 28.94 5.11 6.55
CA SER A 158 29.61 3.86 6.94
C SER A 158 28.58 2.72 7.07
N PRO A 159 28.97 1.44 6.93
CA PRO A 159 28.04 0.32 7.12
C PRO A 159 27.36 0.31 8.50
N ALA A 160 28.04 0.79 9.55
CA ALA A 160 27.48 0.90 10.89
C ALA A 160 26.40 1.98 10.97
N ASP A 161 26.66 3.15 10.37
CA ASP A 161 25.68 4.24 10.32
C ASP A 161 24.47 3.88 9.45
N GLN A 162 24.70 3.19 8.32
CA GLN A 162 23.60 2.64 7.51
C GLN A 162 22.73 1.67 8.31
N GLN A 163 23.34 0.79 9.12
CA GLN A 163 22.60 -0.13 9.97
C GLN A 163 21.80 0.62 11.04
N ALA A 164 22.38 1.65 11.65
CA ALA A 164 21.68 2.49 12.63
C ALA A 164 20.48 3.20 11.99
N GLN A 165 20.64 3.76 10.79
CA GLN A 165 19.54 4.41 10.05
C GLN A 165 18.34 3.48 9.83
N ILE A 166 18.58 2.21 9.48
CA ILE A 166 17.52 1.22 9.24
C ILE A 166 16.91 0.73 10.56
N LEU A 167 17.74 0.35 11.54
CA LEU A 167 17.24 -0.28 12.76
C LEU A 167 16.53 0.72 13.68
N THR A 168 17.01 1.96 13.77
CA THR A 168 16.32 3.00 14.54
C THR A 168 14.95 3.26 13.94
N GLN A 169 14.89 3.46 12.62
CA GLN A 169 13.61 3.72 11.96
C GLN A 169 12.63 2.56 12.11
N THR A 170 13.10 1.33 11.87
CA THR A 170 12.25 0.14 12.05
C THR A 170 11.72 -0.03 13.48
N SER A 171 12.45 0.45 14.49
CA SER A 171 11.95 0.48 15.86
C SER A 171 10.81 1.49 16.04
N LEU A 172 10.97 2.72 15.51
CA LEU A 172 10.02 3.81 15.72
C LEU A 172 8.66 3.54 15.07
N ILE A 173 8.61 3.12 13.80
CA ILE A 173 7.35 2.71 13.15
C ILE A 173 6.67 1.55 13.90
N GLY A 174 7.47 0.70 14.57
CA GLY A 174 6.99 -0.42 15.37
C GLY A 174 6.25 0.04 16.62
N ASP A 175 6.72 1.14 17.24
CA ASP A 175 6.06 1.77 18.39
C ASP A 175 4.65 2.30 18.03
N TYR A 176 4.40 2.56 16.74
CA TYR A 176 3.11 3.01 16.21
C TYR A 176 2.30 1.91 15.52
N GLY A 177 2.67 0.65 15.77
CA GLY A 177 1.89 -0.54 15.40
C GLY A 177 2.21 -1.12 14.02
N ALA A 178 3.16 -0.55 13.28
CA ALA A 178 3.60 -1.16 12.03
C ALA A 178 4.31 -2.50 12.31
N PRO A 179 4.05 -3.56 11.52
CA PRO A 179 4.92 -4.73 11.55
C PRO A 179 6.31 -4.36 11.03
N PHE A 180 7.31 -5.19 11.34
CA PHE A 180 8.66 -5.04 10.78
C PHE A 180 8.60 -4.84 9.24
N PRO A 181 9.17 -3.76 8.68
CA PRO A 181 9.06 -3.47 7.26
C PRO A 181 9.70 -4.54 6.42
N ARG A 182 9.00 -4.92 5.37
CA ARG A 182 9.54 -5.82 4.34
C ARG A 182 10.06 -5.07 3.12
N LEU A 183 9.84 -3.76 3.08
CA LEU A 183 10.23 -2.87 2.00
C LEU A 183 11.14 -1.77 2.56
N PHE A 184 12.13 -1.39 1.77
CA PHE A 184 13.01 -0.27 2.05
C PHE A 184 13.16 0.57 0.78
N ARG A 185 13.21 1.89 0.92
CA ARG A 185 13.60 2.78 -0.18
C ARG A 185 14.75 3.67 0.26
N PRO A 186 15.88 3.73 -0.46
CA PRO A 186 16.98 4.62 -0.09
C PRO A 186 16.63 6.07 -0.43
N PRO A 187 16.82 7.03 0.49
CA PRO A 187 16.76 8.45 0.20
C PRO A 187 17.52 8.81 -1.07
N TYR A 188 16.92 9.66 -1.90
CA TYR A 188 17.48 10.12 -3.18
C TYR A 188 17.79 9.01 -4.20
N GLY A 189 17.38 7.76 -3.96
CA GLY A 189 17.82 6.60 -4.75
C GLY A 189 19.31 6.27 -4.58
N LEU A 190 19.96 6.77 -3.52
CA LEU A 190 21.39 6.63 -3.28
C LEU A 190 21.69 5.48 -2.31
N TRP A 191 22.33 4.42 -2.80
CA TRP A 191 22.65 3.21 -2.04
C TRP A 191 23.95 2.58 -2.55
N ASN A 192 24.53 1.66 -1.79
CA ASN A 192 25.72 0.91 -2.17
C ASN A 192 25.61 -0.58 -1.79
N THR A 193 26.66 -1.36 -2.03
CA THR A 193 26.68 -2.81 -1.74
C THR A 193 26.51 -3.11 -0.25
N ALA A 194 26.97 -2.23 0.65
CA ALA A 194 26.74 -2.36 2.08
C ALA A 194 25.24 -2.20 2.42
N THR A 195 24.55 -1.28 1.75
CA THR A 195 23.09 -1.13 1.88
C THR A 195 22.40 -2.44 1.49
N LEU A 196 22.71 -3.01 0.32
CA LEU A 196 22.12 -4.27 -0.12
C LEU A 196 22.40 -5.44 0.83
N ALA A 197 23.60 -5.51 1.41
CA ALA A 197 23.96 -6.54 2.38
C ALA A 197 23.11 -6.45 3.65
N LEU A 198 22.87 -5.24 4.16
CA LEU A 198 21.98 -4.99 5.29
C LEU A 198 20.53 -5.36 4.97
N LEU A 199 20.01 -4.94 3.81
CA LEU A 199 18.64 -5.27 3.40
C LEU A 199 18.45 -6.79 3.26
N ARG A 200 19.43 -7.51 2.71
CA ARG A 200 19.42 -8.98 2.65
C ARG A 200 19.41 -9.60 4.06
N LYS A 201 20.25 -9.09 4.98
CA LYS A 201 20.30 -9.55 6.38
C LYS A 201 18.93 -9.40 7.06
N TYR A 202 18.22 -8.31 6.79
CA TYR A 202 16.92 -8.00 7.38
C TYR A 202 15.71 -8.45 6.55
N ARG A 203 15.95 -9.16 5.43
CA ARG A 203 14.90 -9.63 4.51
C ARG A 203 13.98 -8.50 4.01
N MET A 204 14.55 -7.32 3.82
CA MET A 204 13.92 -6.16 3.21
C MET A 204 14.22 -6.14 1.71
N LEU A 205 13.19 -5.87 0.90
CA LEU A 205 13.35 -5.64 -0.53
C LEU A 205 13.55 -4.15 -0.79
N MET A 206 14.59 -3.79 -1.55
CA MET A 206 14.77 -2.42 -1.99
C MET A 206 13.76 -2.08 -3.09
N VAL A 207 12.94 -1.07 -2.88
CA VAL A 207 11.92 -0.61 -3.83
C VAL A 207 12.31 0.75 -4.39
N LEU A 208 12.55 0.80 -5.69
CA LEU A 208 12.76 2.01 -6.48
C LEU A 208 11.47 2.37 -7.23
N TRP A 209 11.59 3.13 -8.31
CA TRP A 209 10.47 3.56 -9.13
C TRP A 209 10.81 3.53 -10.62
N THR A 210 9.78 3.46 -11.44
CA THR A 210 9.87 3.68 -12.90
C THR A 210 9.40 5.05 -13.32
N VAL A 211 8.59 5.71 -12.49
CA VAL A 211 7.97 7.00 -12.78
C VAL A 211 8.26 7.91 -11.61
N ASP A 212 9.05 8.94 -11.86
CA ASP A 212 9.26 10.06 -10.93
C ASP A 212 8.32 11.19 -11.34
N THR A 213 7.42 11.61 -10.46
CA THR A 213 6.53 12.75 -10.75
C THR A 213 7.24 14.10 -10.63
N SER A 214 8.41 14.13 -9.99
CA SER A 214 9.16 15.33 -9.61
C SER A 214 8.35 16.34 -8.82
N ASP A 215 7.32 15.88 -8.12
CA ASP A 215 6.42 16.70 -7.30
C ASP A 215 7.16 17.45 -6.19
N TYR A 216 8.26 16.88 -5.66
CA TYR A 216 9.15 17.55 -4.72
C TYR A 216 9.66 18.91 -5.21
N ARG A 217 9.80 19.09 -6.54
CA ARG A 217 10.23 20.35 -7.19
C ARG A 217 9.13 21.40 -7.32
N ARG A 218 7.86 21.01 -7.10
CA ARG A 218 6.66 21.83 -7.32
C ARG A 218 6.55 22.35 -8.78
N PRO A 219 6.49 21.45 -9.78
CA PRO A 219 6.44 21.84 -11.19
C PRO A 219 5.05 22.28 -11.66
N GLY A 220 4.05 22.33 -10.78
CA GLY A 220 2.64 22.55 -11.07
C GLY A 220 1.85 21.24 -11.19
N VAL A 221 0.59 21.28 -10.74
CA VAL A 221 -0.34 20.13 -10.73
C VAL A 221 -0.40 19.40 -12.06
N GLN A 222 -0.50 20.13 -13.17
CA GLN A 222 -0.61 19.51 -14.49
C GLN A 222 0.66 18.74 -14.89
N ALA A 223 1.84 19.24 -14.50
CA ALA A 223 3.10 18.56 -14.77
C ALA A 223 3.20 17.25 -13.97
N ILE A 224 2.83 17.27 -12.68
CA ILE A 224 2.78 16.08 -11.82
C ILE A 224 1.85 15.02 -12.41
N VAL A 225 0.63 15.41 -12.81
CA VAL A 225 -0.34 14.50 -13.47
C VAL A 225 0.25 13.94 -14.76
N SER A 226 0.87 14.78 -15.58
CA SER A 226 1.40 14.37 -16.89
C SER A 226 2.56 13.38 -16.75
N SER A 227 3.48 13.61 -15.80
CA SER A 227 4.57 12.68 -15.48
C SER A 227 4.04 11.32 -15.02
N ALA A 228 3.10 11.29 -14.07
CA ALA A 228 2.49 10.06 -13.59
C ALA A 228 1.80 9.26 -14.71
N VAL A 229 1.02 9.96 -15.54
CA VAL A 229 0.15 9.36 -16.57
C VAL A 229 0.92 8.93 -17.81
N SER A 230 1.98 9.66 -18.21
CA SER A 230 2.82 9.32 -19.36
C SER A 230 3.74 8.13 -19.08
N GLY A 231 4.22 7.99 -17.84
CA GLY A 231 5.01 6.84 -17.40
C GLY A 231 4.17 5.59 -17.09
N ALA A 232 2.84 5.68 -17.16
CA ALA A 232 1.93 4.60 -16.78
C ALA A 232 2.01 3.40 -17.73
N ARG A 233 2.43 2.26 -17.17
CA ARG A 233 2.49 0.95 -17.84
C ARG A 233 2.29 -0.16 -16.81
N PRO A 234 1.90 -1.38 -17.23
CA PRO A 234 1.83 -2.52 -16.32
C PRO A 234 3.13 -2.69 -15.51
N GLY A 235 2.99 -2.91 -14.22
CA GLY A 235 4.10 -3.08 -13.28
C GLY A 235 4.77 -1.78 -12.83
N ALA A 236 4.30 -0.61 -13.27
CA ALA A 236 4.91 0.67 -12.90
C ALA A 236 4.77 0.94 -11.39
N ILE A 237 5.83 1.51 -10.82
CA ILE A 237 5.85 2.08 -9.47
C ILE A 237 6.04 3.59 -9.63
N ILE A 238 5.07 4.37 -9.14
CA ILE A 238 5.03 5.83 -9.23
C ILE A 238 5.48 6.43 -7.90
N LEU A 239 6.53 7.27 -7.94
CA LEU A 239 7.05 8.04 -6.82
C LEU A 239 6.35 9.41 -6.71
N MET A 240 5.82 9.68 -5.52
CA MET A 240 5.31 10.97 -5.04
C MET A 240 5.76 11.17 -3.59
N HIS A 241 5.50 12.33 -3.01
CA HIS A 241 5.91 12.65 -1.63
C HIS A 241 4.74 13.20 -0.82
N ASP A 242 4.61 12.77 0.43
CA ASP A 242 3.60 13.27 1.39
C ASP A 242 4.20 14.15 2.50
N ALA A 243 5.53 14.33 2.50
CA ALA A 243 6.21 15.38 3.27
C ALA A 243 7.42 15.96 2.50
N GLY A 244 8.49 16.35 3.20
CA GLY A 244 9.69 16.92 2.55
C GLY A 244 9.49 18.32 1.94
N GLY A 245 8.59 19.13 2.50
CA GLY A 245 8.28 20.49 2.05
C GLY A 245 6.80 20.69 1.71
N ASN A 246 6.49 21.70 0.90
CA ASN A 246 5.12 22.01 0.50
C ASN A 246 4.62 21.01 -0.56
N ARG A 247 3.64 20.17 -0.21
CA ARG A 247 3.03 19.14 -1.07
C ARG A 247 1.62 19.46 -1.54
N THR A 248 1.19 20.73 -1.51
CA THR A 248 -0.13 21.14 -1.99
C THR A 248 -0.39 20.68 -3.43
N GLU A 249 0.59 20.81 -4.32
CA GLU A 249 0.44 20.37 -5.72
C GLU A 249 0.30 18.84 -5.85
N THR A 250 0.97 18.06 -4.99
CA THR A 250 0.83 16.60 -4.94
C THR A 250 -0.59 16.23 -4.50
N VAL A 251 -1.10 16.87 -3.44
CA VAL A 251 -2.46 16.67 -2.93
C VAL A 251 -3.50 17.00 -4.01
N GLU A 252 -3.32 18.09 -4.75
CA GLU A 252 -4.22 18.49 -5.84
C GLU A 252 -4.11 17.59 -7.09
N ALA A 253 -2.93 17.06 -7.39
CA ALA A 253 -2.71 16.18 -8.53
C ALA A 253 -3.26 14.76 -8.31
N LEU A 254 -3.18 14.24 -7.08
CA LEU A 254 -3.47 12.85 -6.76
C LEU A 254 -4.86 12.36 -7.23
N PRO A 255 -5.98 13.08 -6.99
CA PRO A 255 -7.30 12.66 -7.47
C PRO A 255 -7.36 12.53 -9.00
N ARG A 256 -6.67 13.42 -9.71
CA ARG A 256 -6.63 13.43 -11.18
C ARG A 256 -5.80 12.27 -11.71
N ILE A 257 -4.67 11.97 -11.08
CA ILE A 257 -3.83 10.80 -11.40
C ILE A 257 -4.67 9.53 -11.26
N ILE A 258 -5.31 9.34 -10.11
CA ILE A 258 -6.13 8.15 -9.83
C ILE A 258 -7.21 7.98 -10.90
N ALA A 259 -7.99 9.03 -11.15
CA ALA A 259 -9.09 8.98 -12.11
C ALA A 259 -8.60 8.62 -13.53
N VAL A 260 -7.51 9.23 -13.99
CA VAL A 260 -6.97 8.96 -15.34
C VAL A 260 -6.40 7.55 -15.46
N LEU A 261 -5.67 7.06 -14.44
CA LEU A 261 -5.11 5.71 -14.46
C LEU A 261 -6.21 4.65 -14.47
N GLN A 262 -7.24 4.81 -13.63
CA GLN A 262 -8.40 3.92 -13.60
C GLN A 262 -9.19 3.96 -14.92
N ALA A 263 -9.42 5.15 -15.49
CA ALA A 263 -10.07 5.30 -16.79
C ALA A 263 -9.28 4.64 -17.94
N ARG A 264 -7.95 4.53 -17.80
CA ARG A 264 -7.08 3.77 -18.71
C ARG A 264 -7.03 2.27 -18.41
N GLY A 265 -7.88 1.78 -17.51
CA GLY A 265 -8.01 0.36 -17.16
C GLY A 265 -6.86 -0.17 -16.31
N TYR A 266 -6.14 0.69 -15.58
CA TYR A 266 -5.17 0.25 -14.59
C TYR A 266 -5.84 0.00 -13.24
N ARG A 267 -5.51 -1.12 -12.61
CA ARG A 267 -5.82 -1.37 -11.21
C ARG A 267 -4.69 -0.83 -10.34
N LEU A 268 -5.03 0.02 -9.38
CA LEU A 268 -4.06 0.54 -8.42
C LEU A 268 -3.92 -0.46 -7.26
N VAL A 269 -2.69 -0.80 -6.91
CA VAL A 269 -2.34 -1.82 -5.91
C VAL A 269 -1.19 -1.34 -5.01
N THR A 270 -0.98 -1.99 -3.86
CA THR A 270 0.23 -1.79 -3.06
C THR A 270 1.45 -2.41 -3.74
N VAL A 271 2.67 -2.04 -3.34
CA VAL A 271 3.88 -2.70 -3.87
C VAL A 271 3.91 -4.21 -3.58
N PRO A 272 3.60 -4.70 -2.36
CA PRO A 272 3.57 -6.14 -2.09
C PRO A 272 2.53 -6.88 -2.94
N ARG A 273 1.34 -6.29 -3.14
CA ARG A 273 0.31 -6.86 -4.02
C ARG A 273 0.74 -6.87 -5.47
N LEU A 274 1.39 -5.80 -5.93
CA LEU A 274 1.95 -5.72 -7.28
C LEU A 274 2.94 -6.86 -7.54
N LEU A 275 3.81 -7.18 -6.59
CA LEU A 275 4.78 -8.28 -6.72
C LEU A 275 4.13 -9.67 -6.62
N LEU A 276 3.04 -9.78 -5.87
CA LEU A 276 2.26 -11.02 -5.78
C LEU A 276 1.60 -11.34 -7.13
N ASP A 277 0.96 -10.35 -7.73
CA ASP A 277 0.20 -10.50 -8.98
C ASP A 277 1.11 -10.46 -10.22
N ASN A 278 2.18 -9.67 -10.16
CA ASN A 278 3.12 -9.45 -11.26
C ASN A 278 4.57 -9.66 -10.79
N PRO A 279 5.06 -10.91 -10.67
CA PRO A 279 6.44 -11.17 -10.28
C PRO A 279 7.44 -10.33 -11.08
N ALA A 280 8.38 -9.70 -10.37
CA ALA A 280 9.30 -8.75 -10.98
C ALA A 280 10.26 -9.46 -11.96
N PRO A 281 10.69 -8.80 -13.05
CA PRO A 281 11.73 -9.33 -13.92
C PRO A 281 13.04 -9.53 -13.16
N VAL A 282 13.79 -10.60 -13.50
CA VAL A 282 15.09 -10.92 -12.86
C VAL A 282 16.12 -9.82 -13.08
N SER A 283 16.21 -9.29 -14.30
CA SER A 283 17.11 -8.18 -14.64
C SER A 283 16.30 -6.91 -14.82
N GLN A 284 16.72 -5.84 -14.15
CA GLN A 284 16.09 -4.53 -14.25
C GLN A 284 17.16 -3.43 -14.14
N PRO A 285 17.19 -2.40 -15.04
CA PRO A 285 17.93 -1.07 -14.90
C PRO A 285 19.24 -1.63 -14.35
N VAL A 286 19.77 -1.37 -13.17
CA VAL A 286 19.69 -0.18 -12.35
C VAL A 286 21.06 0.48 -12.45
N VAL A 287 21.08 1.78 -12.76
CA VAL A 287 22.31 2.53 -12.56
C VAL A 287 22.44 2.66 -11.05
N ALA A 288 23.34 1.87 -10.45
CA ALA A 288 23.83 2.24 -9.13
C ALA A 288 24.32 3.67 -9.29
N LEU A 289 23.71 4.63 -8.59
CA LEU A 289 24.25 5.98 -8.52
C LEU A 289 25.52 5.89 -7.64
N SER A 290 26.56 5.26 -8.19
CA SER A 290 27.93 5.32 -7.70
C SER A 290 28.45 6.72 -8.01
N GLY A 291 27.90 7.70 -7.30
CA GLY A 291 28.22 9.10 -7.43
C GLY A 291 28.75 9.63 -6.12
N SER A 292 30.05 9.48 -5.89
CA SER A 292 30.83 10.60 -5.36
C SER A 292 30.72 11.72 -6.38
N GLY A 293 29.84 12.70 -6.17
CA GLY A 293 29.64 13.76 -7.14
C GLY A 293 28.97 14.98 -6.54
N GLY A 294 29.79 16.03 -6.36
CA GLY A 294 29.41 17.45 -6.29
C GLY A 294 28.76 17.91 -5.01
#